data_AF-X1JTE6-F1
#
_entry.id   AF-X1JTE6-F1
#
_cell.length_a   1.000
_cell.length_b   1.000
_cell.length_c   1.000
_cell.angle_alpha   90.00
_cell.angle_beta   90.00
_cell.angle_gamma   90.00
#
_symmetry.space_group_name_H-M   'P 1'
#
loop_
_entity.id
_entity.type
_entity.pdbx_description
1 polymer ?
#
loop_
_entity_poly.entity_id
_entity_poly.type
_entity_poly.pdbx_seq_one_letter_code
_entity_poly.pdbx_strand_id
1 'polypeptide(L)'
;MRIYGQLQPVVAREYEGNYQIIDGFKRFYAAEDLMMETLQCHILKIDLSQAKVLLLSYNRPHQSMEAWEEAVVLKDLLETHGLDQQRLAKLTGYSRSWVSRRLSLI
;
A
#
# COMPACT_ATOMS: atom_id res chain seq x y z
N MET A 1 13.77 7.47 14.44
CA MET A 1 13.55 6.41 15.46
C MET A 1 14.65 6.32 16.52
N ARG A 2 15.91 6.72 16.25
CA ARG A 2 16.99 6.71 17.26
C ARG A 2 16.72 7.49 18.56
N ILE A 3 16.14 8.68 18.47
CA ILE A 3 15.97 9.58 19.63
C ILE A 3 14.61 9.38 20.31
N TYR A 4 13.53 9.34 19.52
CA TYR A 4 12.15 9.34 20.02
C TYR A 4 11.42 8.00 19.82
N GLY A 5 12.12 6.95 19.39
CA GLY A 5 11.49 5.68 19.04
C GLY A 5 10.56 5.78 17.83
N GLN A 6 9.60 4.87 17.76
CA GLN A 6 8.56 4.86 16.74
C GLN A 6 7.39 5.77 17.15
N LEU A 7 7.12 6.81 16.36
CA LEU A 7 6.00 7.73 16.63
C LEU A 7 4.67 7.27 16.02
N GLN A 8 4.73 6.53 14.91
CA GLN A 8 3.56 6.06 14.19
C GLN A 8 3.70 4.56 13.87
N PRO A 9 2.64 3.76 14.05
CA PRO A 9 2.66 2.33 13.75
C PRO A 9 2.80 2.08 12.24
N VAL A 10 3.49 1.00 11.86
CA VAL A 10 3.42 0.49 10.48
C VAL A 10 2.05 -0.15 10.25
N VAL A 11 1.63 -0.29 8.99
CA VAL A 11 0.37 -0.94 8.65
C VAL A 11 0.67 -2.30 8.03
N ALA A 12 0.04 -3.35 8.51
CA ALA A 12 0.19 -4.70 7.97
C ALA A 12 -1.17 -5.42 7.91
N ARG A 13 -1.22 -6.53 7.17
CA ARG A 13 -2.33 -7.50 7.21
C ARG A 13 -1.85 -8.85 7.71
N GLU A 14 -2.77 -9.63 8.25
CA GLU A 14 -2.53 -11.05 8.50
C GLU A 14 -2.34 -11.80 7.17
N TYR A 15 -1.32 -12.65 7.10
CA TYR A 15 -1.03 -13.48 5.93
C TYR A 15 -0.28 -14.75 6.36
N GLU A 16 -0.87 -15.92 6.13
CA GLU A 16 -0.24 -17.24 6.38
C GLU A 16 0.39 -17.38 7.77
N GLY A 17 -0.33 -16.97 8.81
CA GLY A 17 0.16 -17.02 10.20
C GLY A 17 1.24 -15.99 10.54
N ASN A 18 1.57 -15.10 9.61
CA ASN A 18 2.51 -13.99 9.76
C ASN A 18 1.83 -12.66 9.40
N TYR A 19 2.64 -11.60 9.27
CA TYR A 19 2.19 -10.28 8.86
C TYR A 19 2.85 -9.86 7.56
N GLN A 20 2.06 -9.30 6.64
CA GLN A 20 2.55 -8.67 5.43
C GLN A 20 2.40 -7.15 5.56
N ILE A 21 3.51 -6.42 5.48
CA ILE A 21 3.53 -4.95 5.56
C ILE A 21 2.86 -4.36 4.31
N ILE A 22 1.99 -3.39 4.54
CA ILE A 22 1.27 -2.62 3.52
C ILE A 22 1.85 -1.20 3.42
N ASP A 23 2.13 -0.56 4.56
CA ASP A 23 2.72 0.78 4.62
C ASP A 23 3.71 0.90 5.78
N GLY A 24 4.66 1.82 5.64
CA GLY A 24 5.68 2.10 6.64
C GLY A 24 7.00 1.37 6.40
N PHE A 25 7.30 0.96 5.16
CA PHE A 25 8.54 0.29 4.79
C PHE A 25 9.80 1.03 5.28
N LYS A 26 9.85 2.37 5.13
CA LYS A 26 10.97 3.18 5.65
C LYS A 26 11.15 3.05 7.17
N ARG A 27 10.06 2.90 7.92
CA ARG A 27 10.10 2.69 9.38
C ARG A 27 10.50 1.25 9.74
N PHE A 28 10.05 0.28 8.95
CA PHE A 28 10.47 -1.11 9.09
C PHE A 28 11.98 -1.25 8.88
N TYR A 29 12.52 -0.75 7.77
CA TYR A 29 13.97 -0.79 7.51
C TYR A 29 14.76 0.00 8.55
N ALA A 30 14.27 1.16 8.97
CA ALA A 30 14.92 1.90 10.06
C ALA A 30 14.90 1.14 11.39
N ALA A 31 13.92 0.28 11.64
CA ALA A 31 13.88 -0.57 12.84
C ALA A 31 14.88 -1.72 12.73
N GLU A 32 15.02 -2.32 11.55
CA GLU A 32 16.05 -3.34 11.26
C GLU A 32 17.46 -2.76 11.43
N ASP A 33 17.73 -1.57 10.87
CA ASP A 33 19.01 -0.87 11.01
C ASP A 33 19.36 -0.52 12.47
N LEU A 34 18.33 -0.40 13.32
CA LEU A 34 18.47 -0.12 14.75
C LEU A 34 18.43 -1.39 15.61
N MET A 35 18.34 -2.56 14.99
CA MET A 35 18.22 -3.86 15.67
C MET A 35 17.09 -3.87 16.71
N MET A 36 15.97 -3.21 16.40
CA MET A 36 14.79 -3.20 17.28
C MET A 36 14.13 -4.58 17.26
N GLU A 37 13.91 -5.17 18.44
CA GLU A 37 13.25 -6.49 18.56
C GLU A 37 11.76 -6.45 18.19
N THR A 38 11.10 -5.30 18.38
CA THR A 38 9.66 -5.14 18.12
C THR A 38 9.35 -3.79 17.49
N LEU A 39 8.24 -3.76 16.74
CA LEU A 39 7.74 -2.58 16.06
C LEU A 39 6.22 -2.49 16.26
N GLN A 40 5.72 -1.30 16.60
CA GLN A 40 4.29 -1.02 16.67
C GLN A 40 3.67 -1.19 15.27
N CYS A 41 2.63 -2.00 15.21
CA CYS A 41 1.94 -2.34 13.98
C CYS A 41 0.42 -2.20 14.17
N HIS A 42 -0.24 -1.60 13.19
CA HIS A 42 -1.69 -1.62 13.04
C HIS A 42 -2.06 -2.73 12.05
N ILE A 43 -2.75 -3.74 12.55
CA ILE A 43 -3.12 -4.93 11.78
C ILE A 43 -4.51 -4.74 11.18
N LEU A 44 -4.60 -4.80 9.86
CA LEU A 44 -5.83 -4.75 9.10
C LEU A 44 -6.30 -6.16 8.73
N LYS A 45 -7.59 -6.42 8.96
CA LYS A 45 -8.26 -7.67 8.55
C LYS A 45 -8.82 -7.52 7.14
N ILE A 46 -7.93 -7.57 6.16
CA ILE A 46 -8.24 -7.35 4.76
C ILE A 46 -7.50 -8.34 3.86
N ASP A 47 -8.06 -8.59 2.69
CA ASP A 47 -7.39 -9.39 1.66
C ASP A 47 -6.33 -8.59 0.89
N LEU A 48 -5.60 -9.26 -0.01
CA LEU A 48 -4.55 -8.65 -0.81
C LEU A 48 -5.08 -7.58 -1.79
N SER A 49 -6.27 -7.77 -2.35
CA SER A 49 -6.88 -6.81 -3.27
C SER A 49 -7.21 -5.49 -2.56
N GLN A 50 -7.77 -5.60 -1.36
CA GLN A 50 -8.10 -4.48 -0.48
C GLN A 50 -6.83 -3.77 0.00
N ALA A 51 -5.78 -4.54 0.33
CA ALA A 51 -4.48 -3.97 0.70
C ALA A 51 -3.87 -3.14 -0.45
N LYS A 52 -3.94 -3.63 -1.70
CA LYS A 52 -3.48 -2.89 -2.89
C LYS A 52 -4.28 -1.62 -3.16
N VAL A 53 -5.60 -1.66 -2.98
CA VAL A 53 -6.45 -0.45 -3.05
C VAL A 53 -6.04 0.56 -1.98
N LEU A 54 -5.87 0.11 -0.73
CA LEU A 54 -5.46 0.99 0.36
C LEU A 54 -4.08 1.60 0.11
N LEU A 55 -3.13 0.83 -0.43
CA LEU A 55 -1.81 1.33 -0.81
C LEU A 55 -1.93 2.55 -1.73
N LEU A 56 -2.76 2.48 -2.78
CA LEU A 56 -2.99 3.60 -3.71
C LEU A 56 -3.66 4.81 -3.03
N SER A 57 -4.58 4.59 -2.10
CA SER A 57 -5.30 5.66 -1.41
C SER A 57 -4.46 6.34 -0.31
N TYR A 58 -3.69 5.59 0.47
CA TYR A 58 -2.84 6.12 1.54
C TYR A 58 -1.65 6.92 1.01
N ASN A 59 -1.06 6.50 -0.10
CA ASN A 59 0.09 7.19 -0.70
C ASN A 59 -0.32 8.46 -1.47
N ARG A 60 -1.62 8.65 -1.75
CA ARG A 60 -2.14 9.79 -2.52
C ARG A 60 -1.77 11.18 -1.96
N PRO A 61 -1.99 11.49 -0.66
CA PRO A 61 -1.77 12.85 -0.17
C PRO A 61 -0.30 13.26 -0.17
N HIS A 62 0.59 12.28 -0.06
CA HIS A 62 2.04 12.48 0.01
C HIS A 62 2.76 12.25 -1.32
N GLN A 63 2.04 11.82 -2.36
CA GLN A 63 2.61 11.46 -3.67
C GLN A 63 3.84 10.55 -3.53
N SER A 64 3.75 9.57 -2.64
CA SER A 64 4.88 8.72 -2.26
C SER A 64 5.09 7.52 -3.18
N MET A 65 4.25 7.36 -4.21
CA MET A 65 4.41 6.37 -5.27
C MET A 65 4.64 7.09 -6.60
N GLU A 66 5.55 6.56 -7.39
CA GLU A 66 5.77 6.98 -8.77
C GLU A 66 4.61 6.51 -9.66
N ALA A 67 4.33 7.26 -10.74
CA ALA A 67 3.19 6.97 -11.61
C ALA A 67 3.23 5.57 -12.24
N TRP A 68 4.42 5.02 -12.49
CA TRP A 68 4.59 3.67 -13.01
C TRP A 68 4.31 2.59 -11.94
N GLU A 69 4.63 2.84 -10.68
CA GLU A 69 4.31 1.94 -9.56
C GLU A 69 2.79 1.87 -9.38
N GLU A 70 2.11 3.03 -9.42
CA GLU A 70 0.65 3.10 -9.39
C GLU A 70 0.03 2.31 -10.56
N ALA A 71 0.61 2.41 -11.76
CA ALA A 71 0.15 1.67 -12.93
C ALA A 71 0.27 0.15 -12.75
N VAL A 72 1.40 -0.33 -12.23
CA VAL A 72 1.64 -1.76 -11.97
C VAL A 72 0.61 -2.31 -10.97
N VAL A 73 0.33 -1.59 -9.89
CA VAL A 73 -0.67 -2.01 -8.89
C VAL A 73 -2.07 -2.05 -9.51
N LEU A 74 -2.44 -1.06 -10.31
CA LEU A 74 -3.74 -1.04 -11.00
C LEU A 74 -3.87 -2.18 -12.00
N LYS A 75 -2.81 -2.50 -12.76
CA LYS A 75 -2.82 -3.60 -13.74
C LYS A 75 -2.98 -4.94 -13.07
N ASP A 76 -2.26 -5.19 -11.98
CA ASP A 76 -2.44 -6.40 -11.19
C ASP A 76 -3.88 -6.53 -10.65
N LEU A 77 -4.47 -5.44 -10.16
CA LEU A 77 -5.85 -5.44 -9.68
C LEU A 77 -6.88 -5.75 -10.78
N LEU A 78 -6.61 -5.36 -12.03
CA LEU A 78 -7.44 -5.76 -13.18
C LEU A 78 -7.25 -7.24 -13.52
N GLU A 79 -6.00 -7.68 -13.67
CA GLU A 79 -5.66 -8.99 -14.24
C GLU A 79 -5.84 -10.13 -13.24
N THR A 80 -5.43 -9.93 -11.99
CA THR A 80 -5.40 -10.98 -10.95
C THR A 80 -6.64 -10.95 -10.07
N HIS A 81 -7.25 -9.78 -9.87
CA HIS A 81 -8.40 -9.61 -8.99
C HIS A 81 -9.71 -9.33 -9.73
N GLY A 82 -9.68 -9.30 -11.07
CA GLY A 82 -10.86 -9.17 -11.93
C GLY A 82 -11.64 -7.86 -11.75
N LEU A 83 -11.01 -6.82 -11.20
CA LEU A 83 -11.64 -5.52 -11.06
C LEU A 83 -11.70 -4.82 -12.42
N ASP A 84 -12.72 -4.01 -12.66
CA ASP A 84 -12.76 -3.11 -13.82
C ASP A 84 -12.31 -1.67 -13.43
N GLN A 85 -12.03 -0.83 -14.43
CA GLN A 85 -11.59 0.55 -14.19
C GLN A 85 -12.61 1.40 -13.42
N GLN A 86 -13.91 1.12 -13.56
CA GLN A 86 -14.96 1.85 -12.86
C GLN A 86 -14.98 1.50 -11.38
N ARG A 87 -14.81 0.21 -11.05
CA ARG A 87 -14.70 -0.29 -9.69
C ARG A 87 -13.42 0.21 -9.03
N LEU A 88 -12.29 0.19 -9.74
CA LEU A 88 -11.03 0.74 -9.24
C LEU A 88 -11.13 2.23 -8.90
N ALA A 89 -11.73 3.04 -9.77
CA ALA A 89 -11.97 4.46 -9.51
C ALA A 89 -12.78 4.66 -8.21
N LYS A 90 -13.86 3.89 -8.04
CA LYS A 90 -14.71 3.96 -6.83
C LYS A 90 -13.95 3.54 -5.56
N LEU A 91 -13.17 2.46 -5.62
CA LEU A 91 -12.48 1.90 -4.46
C LEU A 91 -11.29 2.76 -4.02
N THR A 92 -10.54 3.29 -4.99
CA THR A 92 -9.32 4.08 -4.72
C THR A 92 -9.60 5.56 -4.44
N GLY A 93 -10.79 6.05 -4.81
CA GLY A 93 -11.18 7.46 -4.73
C GLY A 93 -10.59 8.35 -5.84
N TYR A 94 -10.01 7.74 -6.87
CA TYR A 94 -9.55 8.43 -8.07
C TYR A 94 -10.63 8.49 -9.16
N SER A 95 -10.46 9.39 -10.13
CA SER A 95 -11.33 9.41 -11.30
C SER A 95 -11.03 8.23 -12.23
N ARG A 96 -12.04 7.76 -12.98
CA ARG A 96 -11.84 6.75 -14.03
C ARG A 96 -10.81 7.20 -15.07
N SER A 97 -10.75 8.50 -15.39
CA SER A 97 -9.76 9.07 -16.30
C SER A 97 -8.33 9.00 -15.75
N TRP A 98 -8.15 9.14 -14.44
CA TRP A 98 -6.86 8.94 -13.78
C TRP A 98 -6.42 7.49 -13.88
N VAL A 99 -7.30 6.54 -13.56
CA VAL A 99 -7.04 5.09 -13.67
C VAL A 99 -6.62 4.72 -15.09
N SER A 100 -7.38 5.18 -16.09
CA SER A 100 -7.05 4.92 -17.50
C SER A 100 -5.69 5.47 -17.92
N ARG A 101 -5.31 6.68 -17.46
CA ARG A 101 -4.02 7.30 -17.80
C ARG A 101 -2.84 6.60 -17.12
N ARG A 102 -3.04 6.06 -15.92
CA ARG A 102 -2.01 5.26 -15.26
C ARG A 102 -1.79 3.94 -15.99
N LEU A 103 -2.87 3.24 -16.31
CA LEU A 103 -2.80 1.98 -17.04
C LEU A 103 -2.14 2.14 -18.42
N SER A 104 -2.31 3.28 -19.10
CA SER A 104 -1.66 3.54 -20.39
C SER A 104 -0.14 3.74 -20.33
N LEU A 105 0.48 3.71 -19.14
CA LEU A 105 1.94 3.79 -19.00
C LEU A 105 2.65 2.45 -19.24
N ILE A 106 1.90 1.33 -19.29
CA ILE A 106 2.42 -0.06 -19.30
C ILE A 106 1.57 -1.01 -20.16
#